data_AF-A0A818P7B7-F1
#
_entry.id   AF-A0A818P7B7-F1
#
_cell.length_a   1.000
_cell.length_b   1.000
_cell.length_c   1.000
_cell.angle_alpha   90.00
_cell.angle_beta   90.00
_cell.angle_gamma   90.00
#
_symmetry.space_group_name_H-M   'P 1'
#
loop_
_entity.id
_entity.type
_entity.pdbx_description
1 polymer ?
#
loop_
_entity_poly.entity_id
_entity_poly.type
_entity_poly.pdbx_seq_one_letter_code
_entity_poly.pdbx_strand_id
1 'polypeptide(L)'
;GKISSCSSLLDTARMLFEIMLMKFDAHELSEASAFLGPFCFSLFIIFVVFICISMFLSIINDNFRRARENVDLYNQQIFSFMLKKFQRWTGLKNITDEEIQEERDIRMRSQYFDPIERFPDRIDQLLDALNRVRSNFH
;
A
#
# COMPACT_ATOMS: atom_id res chain seq x y z
N GLY A 1 -5.89 -13.32 49.47
CA GLY A 1 -5.94 -14.57 48.70
C GLY A 1 -6.15 -14.28 47.22
N LYS A 2 -5.09 -14.36 46.41
CA LYS A 2 -5.15 -14.14 44.94
C LYS A 2 -4.42 -15.24 44.15
N ILE A 3 -3.74 -16.15 44.85
CA ILE A 3 -2.97 -17.26 44.28
C ILE A 3 -3.79 -18.53 44.02
N SER A 4 -4.90 -18.79 44.74
CA SER A 4 -5.70 -20.02 44.49
C SER A 4 -6.61 -19.91 43.26
N SER A 5 -7.13 -18.71 42.94
CA SER A 5 -7.89 -18.49 41.69
C SER A 5 -7.00 -18.60 40.44
N CYS A 6 -5.72 -18.26 40.55
CA CYS A 6 -4.74 -18.51 39.49
C CYS A 6 -4.53 -20.01 39.27
N SER A 7 -4.60 -20.87 40.30
CA SER A 7 -4.53 -22.32 40.09
C SER A 7 -5.67 -22.77 39.18
N SER A 8 -6.93 -22.45 39.52
CA SER A 8 -8.07 -22.88 38.69
C SER A 8 -7.99 -22.36 37.24
N LEU A 9 -7.57 -21.11 37.02
CA LEU A 9 -7.40 -20.58 35.67
C LEU A 9 -6.21 -21.19 34.93
N LEU A 10 -5.08 -21.38 35.61
CA LEU A 10 -3.86 -21.97 35.04
C LEU A 10 -4.04 -23.46 34.77
N ASP A 11 -4.77 -24.17 35.63
CA ASP A 11 -5.15 -25.57 35.48
C ASP A 11 -6.14 -25.73 34.32
N THR A 12 -7.11 -24.81 34.18
CA THR A 12 -8.02 -24.77 33.02
C THR A 12 -7.26 -24.45 31.73
N ALA A 13 -6.36 -23.45 31.74
CA ALA A 13 -5.53 -23.11 30.60
C ALA A 13 -4.60 -24.27 30.21
N ARG A 14 -4.03 -24.96 31.19
CA ARG A 14 -3.23 -26.17 30.99
C ARG A 14 -4.06 -27.28 30.36
N MET A 15 -5.27 -27.52 30.84
CA MET A 15 -6.18 -28.51 30.26
C MET A 15 -6.57 -28.14 28.82
N LEU A 16 -6.82 -26.86 28.54
CA LEU A 16 -7.06 -26.35 27.18
C LEU A 16 -5.86 -26.58 26.26
N PHE A 17 -4.63 -26.34 26.75
CA PHE A 17 -3.40 -26.63 26.01
C PHE A 17 -3.18 -28.14 25.84
N GLU A 18 -3.48 -28.97 26.83
CA GLU A 18 -3.38 -30.43 26.72
C GLU A 18 -4.40 -30.97 25.70
N ILE A 19 -5.61 -30.41 25.64
CA ILE A 19 -6.60 -30.72 24.61
C ILE A 19 -6.09 -30.26 23.23
N MET A 20 -5.49 -29.07 23.14
CA MET A 20 -4.92 -28.52 21.90
C MET A 20 -3.70 -29.30 21.39
N LEU A 21 -2.84 -29.75 22.31
CA LEU A 21 -1.70 -30.64 22.08
C LEU A 21 -2.14 -32.10 21.97
N MET A 22 -3.43 -32.37 22.11
CA MET A 22 -4.03 -33.69 21.96
C MET A 22 -3.45 -34.74 22.93
N LYS A 23 -3.03 -34.30 24.11
CA LYS A 23 -2.42 -35.10 25.17
C LYS A 23 -3.47 -35.83 26.01
N PHE A 24 -4.44 -36.44 25.34
CA PHE A 24 -5.43 -37.30 25.96
C PHE A 24 -4.98 -38.75 25.95
N ASP A 25 -5.43 -39.53 26.94
CA ASP A 25 -5.08 -40.93 27.05
C ASP A 25 -5.75 -41.72 25.92
N ALA A 26 -5.03 -41.91 24.81
CA ALA A 26 -5.52 -42.65 23.66
C ALA A 26 -5.91 -44.09 24.03
N HIS A 27 -5.38 -44.60 25.14
CA HIS A 27 -5.69 -45.92 25.65
C HIS A 27 -7.14 -46.02 26.15
N GLU A 28 -7.63 -45.03 26.89
CA GLU A 28 -9.02 -44.99 27.39
C GLU A 28 -10.03 -44.84 26.24
N LEU A 29 -9.70 -44.07 25.21
CA LEU A 29 -10.56 -43.88 24.04
C LEU A 29 -10.62 -45.12 23.14
N SER A 30 -9.51 -45.86 23.03
CA SER A 30 -9.43 -47.11 22.28
C SER A 30 -10.20 -48.25 22.96
N GLU A 31 -10.33 -48.22 24.30
CA GLU A 31 -11.02 -49.25 25.07
C GLU A 31 -12.55 -49.17 24.90
N ALA A 32 -13.09 -47.96 24.74
CA ALA A 32 -14.52 -47.75 24.50
C ALA A 32 -14.97 -48.18 23.08
N SER A 33 -14.10 -48.05 22.06
CA SER A 33 -14.39 -48.55 20.70
C SER A 33 -13.10 -48.79 19.89
N ALA A 34 -12.81 -50.06 19.60
CA ALA A 34 -11.55 -50.48 18.98
C ALA A 34 -11.29 -49.93 17.57
N PHE A 35 -12.35 -49.61 16.81
CA PHE A 35 -12.23 -49.12 15.42
C PHE A 35 -12.42 -47.61 15.29
N LEU A 36 -13.39 -47.04 16.03
CA LEU A 36 -13.76 -45.64 15.90
C LEU A 36 -12.76 -44.71 16.60
N GLY A 37 -12.13 -45.16 17.69
CA GLY A 37 -11.11 -44.40 18.42
C GLY A 37 -9.91 -44.02 17.55
N PRO A 38 -9.18 -45.00 16.95
CA PRO A 38 -8.01 -44.71 16.12
C PRO A 38 -8.34 -43.89 14.86
N PHE A 39 -9.52 -44.10 14.26
CA PHE A 39 -9.94 -43.39 13.06
C PHE A 39 -10.25 -41.90 13.35
N CYS A 40 -11.04 -41.62 14.39
CA CYS A 40 -11.33 -40.25 14.83
C CYS A 40 -10.06 -39.53 15.30
N PHE A 41 -9.17 -40.24 16.01
CA PHE A 41 -7.86 -39.73 16.41
C PHE A 41 -7.01 -39.33 15.20
N SER A 42 -6.87 -40.22 14.22
CA SER A 42 -6.07 -39.96 13.03
C SER A 42 -6.64 -38.81 12.20
N LEU A 43 -7.97 -38.76 12.01
CA LEU A 43 -8.61 -37.65 11.30
C LEU A 43 -8.39 -36.35 12.07
N PHE A 44 -8.58 -36.32 13.38
CA PHE A 44 -8.38 -35.11 14.16
C PHE A 44 -6.93 -34.61 14.08
N ILE A 45 -5.92 -35.49 14.16
CA ILE A 45 -4.51 -35.12 13.94
C ILE A 45 -4.33 -34.51 12.55
N ILE A 46 -4.89 -35.15 11.51
CA ILE A 46 -4.82 -34.63 10.14
C ILE A 46 -5.50 -33.26 10.06
N PHE A 47 -6.67 -33.08 10.65
CA PHE A 47 -7.38 -31.81 10.65
C PHE A 47 -6.59 -30.72 11.38
N VAL A 48 -6.03 -30.99 12.56
CA VAL A 48 -5.25 -29.99 13.32
C VAL A 48 -3.92 -29.68 12.61
N VAL A 49 -3.18 -30.69 12.18
CA VAL A 49 -1.88 -30.50 11.55
C VAL A 49 -2.05 -29.86 10.17
N PHE A 50 -2.99 -30.28 9.33
CA PHE A 50 -3.13 -29.70 8.00
C PHE A 50 -3.94 -28.41 8.03
N ILE A 51 -5.12 -28.38 8.67
CA ILE A 51 -5.99 -27.19 8.61
C ILE A 51 -5.51 -26.10 9.56
N CYS A 52 -5.25 -26.41 10.84
CA CYS A 52 -4.82 -25.37 11.76
C CYS A 52 -3.45 -24.80 11.37
N ILE A 53 -2.44 -25.65 11.09
CA ILE A 53 -1.13 -25.12 10.67
C ILE A 53 -1.21 -24.37 9.34
N SER A 54 -1.92 -24.89 8.33
CA SER A 54 -2.03 -24.17 7.04
C SER A 54 -2.73 -22.83 7.20
N MET A 55 -3.75 -22.73 8.07
CA MET A 55 -4.41 -21.48 8.38
C MET A 55 -3.49 -20.53 9.15
N PHE A 56 -2.77 -21.00 10.17
CA PHE A 56 -1.80 -20.20 10.91
C PHE A 56 -0.67 -19.70 10.00
N LEU A 57 -0.09 -20.56 9.16
CA LEU A 57 0.92 -20.18 8.18
C LEU A 57 0.40 -19.15 7.20
N SER A 58 -0.84 -19.32 6.70
CA SER A 58 -1.47 -18.34 5.80
C SER A 58 -1.66 -16.99 6.48
N ILE A 59 -2.13 -16.96 7.72
CA ILE A 59 -2.29 -15.73 8.51
C ILE A 59 -0.93 -15.06 8.75
N ILE A 60 0.08 -15.81 9.21
CA ILE A 60 1.42 -15.28 9.46
C ILE A 60 2.02 -14.74 8.15
N ASN A 61 1.89 -15.48 7.05
CA ASN A 61 2.37 -15.09 5.75
C ASN A 61 1.67 -13.83 5.22
N ASP A 62 0.36 -13.70 5.40
CA ASP A 62 -0.39 -12.50 5.04
C ASP A 62 0.03 -11.29 5.88
N ASN A 63 0.21 -11.46 7.20
CA ASN A 63 0.71 -10.39 8.07
C ASN A 63 2.13 -9.97 7.70
N PHE A 64 3.02 -10.93 7.41
CA PHE A 64 4.38 -10.64 7.00
C PHE A 64 4.42 -9.90 5.65
N ARG A 65 3.59 -10.33 4.68
CA ARG A 65 3.43 -9.65 3.40
C ARG A 65 2.96 -8.21 3.58
N ARG A 66 1.91 -7.97 4.37
CA ARG A 66 1.41 -6.61 4.66
C ARG A 66 2.46 -5.75 5.35
N ALA A 67 3.19 -6.30 6.32
CA ALA A 67 4.26 -5.58 7.01
C ALA A 67 5.38 -5.18 6.02
N ARG A 68 5.75 -6.09 5.11
CA ARG A 68 6.76 -5.84 4.09
C ARG A 68 6.29 -4.87 3.02
N GLU A 69 5.05 -4.93 2.57
CA GLU A 69 4.47 -3.96 1.62
C GLU A 69 4.52 -2.53 2.17
N ASN A 70 4.16 -2.34 3.44
CA ASN A 70 4.26 -1.04 4.10
C ASN A 70 5.71 -0.53 4.19
N VAL A 71 6.66 -1.43 4.43
CA VAL A 71 8.10 -1.11 4.48
C VAL A 71 8.65 -0.80 3.09
N ASP A 72 8.28 -1.56 2.06
CA ASP A 72 8.74 -1.35 0.69
C ASP A 72 8.20 -0.02 0.13
N LEU A 73 6.91 0.30 0.37
CA LEU A 73 6.31 1.60 0.03
C LEU A 73 7.00 2.77 0.74
N TYR A 74 7.24 2.64 2.05
CA TYR A 74 7.94 3.65 2.84
C TYR A 74 9.39 3.83 2.37
N ASN A 75 10.11 2.74 2.14
CA ASN A 75 11.50 2.76 1.68
C ASN A 75 11.63 3.36 0.29
N GLN A 76 10.73 3.04 -0.66
CA GLN A 76 10.74 3.67 -1.99
C GLN A 76 10.47 5.17 -1.92
N GLN A 77 9.48 5.59 -1.12
CA GLN A 77 9.19 7.01 -0.93
C GLN A 77 10.38 7.73 -0.30
N ILE A 78 10.91 7.23 0.82
CA ILE A 78 12.07 7.83 1.50
C ILE A 78 13.30 7.85 0.62
N PHE A 79 13.60 6.77 -0.11
CA PHE A 79 14.73 6.75 -1.03
C PHE A 79 14.57 7.81 -2.12
N SER A 80 13.38 7.97 -2.71
CA SER A 80 13.12 9.01 -3.71
C SER A 80 13.29 10.43 -3.14
N PHE A 81 12.85 10.68 -1.90
CA PHE A 81 13.03 11.97 -1.23
C PHE A 81 14.49 12.24 -0.89
N MET A 82 15.21 11.25 -0.36
CA MET A 82 16.63 11.38 -0.04
C MET A 82 17.47 11.54 -1.30
N LEU A 83 17.18 10.80 -2.37
CA LEU A 83 17.87 10.92 -3.65
C LEU A 83 17.61 12.27 -4.31
N LYS A 84 16.36 12.76 -4.30
CA LYS A 84 16.02 14.12 -4.76
C LYS A 84 16.77 15.20 -3.98
N LYS A 85 16.86 15.06 -2.65
CA LYS A 85 17.59 16.01 -1.79
C LYS A 85 19.11 15.94 -2.01
N PHE A 86 19.65 14.73 -2.19
CA PHE A 86 21.05 14.49 -2.51
C PHE A 86 21.42 15.05 -3.88
N GLN A 87 20.62 14.83 -4.91
CA GLN A 87 20.82 15.40 -6.25
C GLN A 87 20.77 16.92 -6.24
N ARG A 88 19.83 17.53 -5.51
CA ARG A 88 19.75 18.99 -5.32
C ARG A 88 20.98 19.56 -4.61
N TRP A 89 21.53 18.84 -3.63
CA TRP A 89 22.70 19.26 -2.88
C TRP A 89 24.02 19.03 -3.64
N THR A 90 24.11 17.94 -4.40
CA THR A 90 25.31 17.58 -5.18
C THR A 90 25.51 18.43 -6.44
N GLY A 91 24.63 19.39 -6.73
CA GLY A 91 24.77 20.28 -7.89
C GLY A 91 24.73 19.57 -9.24
N LEU A 92 24.47 18.25 -9.24
CA LEU A 92 24.23 17.46 -10.43
C LEU A 92 22.83 17.81 -10.92
N LYS A 93 22.78 18.82 -11.80
CA LYS A 93 21.59 19.32 -12.46
C LYS A 93 20.98 18.23 -13.35
N ASN A 94 20.18 17.36 -12.73
CA ASN A 94 19.05 16.68 -13.35
C ASN A 94 17.82 17.05 -12.51
N ILE A 95 17.47 18.34 -12.53
CA ILE A 95 16.07 18.71 -12.32
C ILE A 95 15.39 17.94 -13.43
N THR A 96 14.60 16.91 -13.10
CA THR A 96 13.97 16.00 -14.06
C THR A 96 13.57 16.83 -15.26
N ASP A 97 14.21 16.59 -16.42
CA ASP A 97 14.00 17.43 -17.60
C ASP A 97 12.51 17.54 -17.93
N GLU A 98 11.69 16.58 -17.47
CA GLU A 98 10.23 16.55 -17.47
C GLU A 98 9.58 17.70 -16.67
N GLU A 99 9.98 18.03 -15.43
CA GLU A 99 9.35 19.11 -14.64
C GLU A 99 9.72 20.51 -15.19
N ILE A 100 10.94 20.70 -15.70
CA ILE A 100 11.34 21.95 -16.37
C ILE A 100 10.77 22.05 -17.78
N GLN A 101 10.63 20.93 -18.52
CA GLN A 101 9.95 20.94 -19.82
C GLN A 101 8.47 21.21 -19.65
N GLU A 102 7.79 20.61 -18.67
CA GLU A 102 6.37 20.86 -18.42
C GLU A 102 6.12 22.33 -18.05
N GLU A 103 6.93 22.91 -17.15
CA GLU A 103 6.89 24.34 -16.84
C GLU A 103 7.22 25.23 -18.07
N ARG A 104 8.16 24.84 -18.94
CA ARG A 104 8.49 25.59 -20.17
C ARG A 104 7.42 25.47 -21.23
N ASP A 105 6.80 24.30 -21.39
CA ASP A 105 5.76 24.02 -22.36
C ASP A 105 4.47 24.74 -21.98
N ILE A 106 4.12 24.78 -20.69
CA ILE A 106 2.99 25.58 -20.19
C ILE A 106 3.23 27.08 -20.46
N ARG A 107 4.44 27.59 -20.19
CA ARG A 107 4.81 28.99 -20.50
C ARG A 107 4.84 29.30 -21.99
N MET A 108 5.33 28.39 -22.84
CA MET A 108 5.28 28.56 -24.30
C MET A 108 3.84 28.55 -24.81
N ARG A 109 2.99 27.66 -24.28
CA ARG A 109 1.59 27.57 -24.67
C ARG A 109 0.82 28.85 -24.31
N SER A 110 1.05 29.41 -23.12
CA SER A 110 0.44 30.71 -22.76
C SER A 110 0.94 31.85 -23.64
N GLN A 111 2.23 31.86 -23.99
CA GLN A 111 2.83 32.91 -24.81
C GLN A 111 2.43 32.84 -26.29
N TYR A 112 2.05 31.66 -26.82
CA TYR A 112 1.49 31.52 -28.17
C TYR A 112 -0.01 31.81 -28.25
N PHE A 113 -0.73 31.66 -27.14
CA PHE A 113 -2.17 31.92 -27.10
C PHE A 113 -2.47 33.43 -27.10
N ASP A 114 -1.67 34.22 -26.37
CA ASP A 114 -1.80 35.68 -26.21
C ASP A 114 -1.76 36.49 -27.54
N PRO A 115 -0.85 36.22 -28.50
CA PRO A 115 -0.77 36.94 -29.76
C PRO A 115 -1.92 36.62 -30.72
N ILE A 116 -2.50 35.42 -30.63
CA ILE A 116 -3.60 34.96 -31.50
C ILE A 116 -4.93 35.54 -31.00
N GLU A 117 -5.17 35.59 -29.69
CA GLU A 117 -6.34 36.25 -29.11
C GLU A 117 -6.36 37.76 -29.39
N ARG A 118 -5.18 38.40 -29.47
CA ARG A 118 -5.04 39.84 -29.72
C ARG A 118 -5.03 40.23 -31.20
N PHE A 119 -5.19 39.25 -32.09
CA PHE A 119 -5.24 39.46 -33.53
C PHE A 119 -6.43 40.33 -34.01
N PRO A 120 -7.67 40.16 -33.48
CA PRO A 120 -8.80 41.01 -33.84
C PRO A 120 -8.53 42.48 -33.52
N ASP A 121 -8.02 42.77 -32.33
CA ASP A 121 -7.71 44.14 -31.88
C ASP A 121 -6.71 44.86 -32.79
N ARG A 122 -5.75 44.11 -33.35
CA ARG A 122 -4.74 44.65 -34.29
C ARG A 122 -5.38 45.04 -35.62
N ILE A 123 -6.35 44.25 -36.09
CA ILE A 123 -7.11 44.56 -37.31
C ILE A 123 -7.99 45.78 -37.09
N ASP A 124 -8.64 45.88 -35.93
CA ASP A 124 -9.46 47.04 -35.58
C ASP A 124 -8.62 48.31 -35.50
N GLN A 125 -7.42 48.25 -34.91
CA GLN A 125 -6.46 49.36 -34.90
C GLN A 125 -6.02 49.79 -36.30
N LEU A 126 -5.80 48.82 -37.20
CA LEU A 126 -5.45 49.12 -38.59
C LEU A 126 -6.62 49.78 -39.33
N LEU A 127 -7.83 49.27 -39.17
CA LEU A 127 -9.04 49.84 -39.77
C LEU A 127 -9.31 51.25 -39.26
N ASP A 128 -9.14 51.50 -37.97
CA ASP A 128 -9.32 52.82 -37.36
C ASP A 128 -8.26 53.82 -37.86
N ALA A 129 -6.99 53.39 -37.95
CA ALA A 129 -5.93 54.19 -38.54
C ALA A 129 -6.20 54.53 -40.02
N LEU A 130 -6.73 53.58 -40.78
CA LEU A 130 -7.06 53.75 -42.20
C LEU A 130 -8.26 54.69 -42.39
N ASN A 131 -9.28 54.57 -41.55
CA ASN A 131 -10.42 55.47 -41.52
C ASN A 131 -10.01 56.89 -41.11
N ARG A 132 -9.10 57.01 -40.15
CA ARG A 132 -8.56 58.30 -39.71
C ARG A 132 -7.78 59.02 -40.82
N VAL A 133 -6.98 58.28 -41.59
CA VAL A 133 -6.27 58.86 -42.75
C VAL A 133 -7.25 59.24 -43.86
N ARG A 134 -8.24 58.38 -44.17
CA ARG A 134 -9.28 58.68 -45.16
C ARG A 134 -10.10 59.92 -44.79
N SER A 135 -10.43 60.09 -43.51
CA SER A 135 -11.16 61.25 -42.99
C SER A 135 -10.38 62.57 -43.14
N ASN A 136 -9.05 62.53 -43.08
CA ASN A 136 -8.20 63.72 -43.24
C ASN A 136 -8.02 64.18 -44.71
N PHE A 137 -8.55 63.42 -45.69
CA PHE A 137 -8.46 63.73 -47.12
C PHE A 137 -9.82 64.17 -47.73
N HIS A 138 -10.79 64.53 -46.88
CA HIS A 138 -12.03 65.23 -47.25
C HIS A 138 -12.17 66.52 -46.43
#